data_AF-A0A2P4Z8Q8-F1
#
_entry.id   AF-A0A2P4Z8Q8-F1
#
_cell.length_a   1.000
_cell.length_b   1.000
_cell.length_c   1.000
_cell.angle_alpha   90.00
_cell.angle_beta   90.00
_cell.angle_gamma   90.00
#
_symmetry.space_group_name_H-M   'P 1'
#
loop_
_entity.id
_entity.type
_entity.pdbx_description
1 polymer ?
#
loop_
_entity_poly.entity_id
_entity_poly.type
_entity_poly.pdbx_seq_one_letter_code
_entity_poly.pdbx_strand_id
1 'polypeptide(L)'
;MASRESTITSVVERGTTDCKSCARRRIRCDRARPSCLKCMKRNIECPGYGRNLRWVNAVAIRGRFKGMKYPKDLSQVNVPAGLSKPWAEIAVTIAKIIPGAPNAREIEHLVSYYSEKIAGNMIWVDSPQNPYRRLVVPKAKSSPIILFAILAVSAEHMAATEPLLRTFVPKACDVIVSSIAHELSRVTECLGSKEPRNVLDLETVEWILTSMLILSNYECIGDTSATWCSHRLGARLLINNYSDSRAETSELFRFLRAQFGIHDVLASTTTCLYLGIDDVVLPKPGDPEALLSEFMRLIHQQTIWISNKTPQDIPCPAMLRTEFDKARGLTLMKAATSAVFDDEFTRLTFIHLVDVHHLAGLLYAYRGAYKFTSQDAEISHTTLQLFEKLQNCSSNDALIQHLTWPVFIAGTECHDCEQKQRSILKWYSDIVSKTGFRNYNVVISFLEELWKDKSENWLEMAKSWERDGKPLLAV
;
A
#
# COMPACT_ATOMS: atom_id res chain seq x y z
N MET A 1 -39.45 -18.21 -54.12
CA MET A 1 -39.35 -17.51 -52.82
C MET A 1 -37.98 -16.88 -52.74
N ALA A 2 -37.92 -15.56 -52.67
CA ALA A 2 -36.68 -14.78 -52.66
C ALA A 2 -36.01 -14.84 -51.29
N SER A 3 -34.75 -15.27 -51.22
CA SER A 3 -33.90 -15.12 -50.04
C SER A 3 -33.12 -13.81 -50.15
N ARG A 4 -33.48 -12.85 -49.30
CA ARG A 4 -32.76 -11.57 -49.10
C ARG A 4 -31.43 -11.84 -48.41
N GLU A 5 -30.31 -11.67 -49.11
CA GLU A 5 -29.00 -11.50 -48.48
C GLU A 5 -28.84 -10.04 -48.04
N SER A 6 -28.80 -9.83 -46.72
CA SER A 6 -28.57 -8.54 -46.08
C SER A 6 -27.10 -8.14 -46.23
N THR A 7 -26.82 -7.14 -47.08
CA THR A 7 -25.49 -6.53 -47.16
C THR A 7 -25.20 -5.73 -45.89
N ILE A 8 -24.36 -6.27 -45.02
CA ILE A 8 -23.80 -5.54 -43.87
C ILE A 8 -22.91 -4.42 -44.43
N THR A 9 -23.38 -3.19 -44.37
CA THR A 9 -22.56 -2.01 -44.63
C THR A 9 -21.64 -1.79 -43.44
N SER A 10 -20.39 -2.27 -43.53
CA SER A 10 -19.37 -1.95 -42.55
C SER A 10 -19.05 -0.46 -42.60
N VAL A 11 -19.36 0.25 -41.51
CA VAL A 11 -18.95 1.64 -41.34
C VAL A 11 -17.43 1.65 -41.17
N VAL A 12 -16.71 1.91 -42.26
CA VAL A 12 -15.25 2.06 -42.23
C VAL A 12 -14.92 3.33 -41.46
N GLU A 13 -14.43 3.19 -40.23
CA GLU A 13 -13.90 4.32 -39.45
C GLU A 13 -12.79 5.02 -40.23
N ARG A 14 -12.95 6.34 -40.45
CA ARG A 14 -11.95 7.17 -41.12
C ARG A 14 -11.20 8.02 -40.09
N GLY A 15 -9.92 8.27 -40.35
CA GLY A 15 -9.13 9.23 -39.58
C GLY A 15 -9.74 10.64 -39.67
N THR A 16 -9.65 11.41 -38.58
CA THR A 16 -10.14 12.80 -38.51
C THR A 16 -9.19 13.79 -39.21
N THR A 17 -7.90 13.45 -39.33
CA THR A 17 -6.88 14.24 -40.04
C THR A 17 -6.14 13.40 -41.08
N ASP A 18 -5.44 14.05 -42.02
CA ASP A 18 -4.56 13.36 -42.97
C ASP A 18 -3.39 12.68 -42.23
N CYS A 19 -2.96 11.49 -42.68
CA CYS A 19 -1.79 10.84 -42.08
C CYS A 19 -0.53 11.69 -42.32
N LYS A 20 0.43 11.67 -41.38
CA LYS A 20 1.65 12.51 -41.47
C LYS A 20 2.47 12.25 -42.74
N SER A 21 2.46 11.03 -43.26
CA SER A 21 3.16 10.70 -44.51
C SER A 21 2.51 11.39 -45.71
N CYS A 22 1.18 11.39 -45.83
CA CYS A 22 0.46 12.12 -46.87
C CYS A 22 0.60 13.64 -46.70
N ALA A 23 0.46 14.14 -45.47
CA ALA A 23 0.59 15.55 -45.15
C ALA A 23 1.99 16.10 -45.47
N ARG A 24 3.07 15.38 -45.08
CA ARG A 24 4.46 15.76 -45.40
C ARG A 24 4.72 15.77 -46.91
N ARG A 25 4.09 14.85 -47.63
CA ARG A 25 4.17 14.76 -49.10
C ARG A 25 3.23 15.73 -49.81
N ARG A 26 2.45 16.53 -49.06
CA ARG A 26 1.46 17.48 -49.56
C ARG A 26 0.45 16.85 -50.53
N ILE A 27 0.03 15.61 -50.26
CA ILE A 27 -0.99 14.89 -51.02
C ILE A 27 -2.21 14.61 -50.15
N ARG A 28 -3.41 14.67 -50.75
CA ARG A 28 -4.68 14.41 -50.04
C ARG A 28 -4.74 12.96 -49.52
N CYS A 29 -4.94 12.75 -48.23
CA CYS A 29 -5.07 11.42 -47.63
C CYS A 29 -6.51 10.88 -47.79
N ASP A 30 -6.65 9.58 -48.05
CA ASP A 30 -7.95 8.88 -48.08
C ASP A 30 -8.49 8.53 -46.67
N ARG A 31 -7.63 8.66 -45.64
CA ARG A 31 -7.94 8.49 -44.22
C ARG A 31 -8.49 7.11 -43.83
N ALA A 32 -8.30 6.08 -44.65
CA ALA A 32 -8.68 4.70 -44.32
C ALA A 32 -7.86 4.17 -43.12
N ARG A 33 -8.50 3.51 -42.16
CA ARG A 33 -7.84 2.82 -41.04
C ARG A 33 -7.62 1.33 -41.39
N PRO A 34 -6.56 0.69 -40.87
CA PRO A 34 -5.50 1.24 -40.02
C PRO A 34 -4.43 2.05 -40.79
N SER A 35 -4.34 1.88 -42.11
CA SER A 35 -3.37 2.55 -42.98
C SER A 35 -4.05 3.16 -44.21
N CYS A 36 -3.63 4.36 -44.63
CA CYS A 36 -4.19 4.98 -45.83
C CYS A 36 -3.78 4.20 -47.10
N LEU A 37 -4.70 4.11 -48.06
CA LEU A 37 -4.48 3.40 -49.32
C LEU A 37 -3.33 4.01 -50.12
N LYS A 38 -3.07 5.32 -49.98
CA LYS A 38 -1.93 5.97 -50.66
C LYS A 38 -0.57 5.60 -50.09
N CYS A 39 -0.47 5.31 -48.80
CA CYS A 39 0.74 4.80 -48.18
C CYS A 39 0.94 3.33 -48.56
N MET A 40 -0.13 2.55 -48.49
CA MET A 40 -0.13 1.12 -48.84
C MET A 40 0.28 0.87 -50.29
N LYS A 41 -0.32 1.58 -51.26
CA LYS A 41 0.03 1.45 -52.69
C LYS A 41 1.48 1.80 -53.02
N ARG A 42 2.16 2.54 -52.16
CA ARG A 42 3.56 2.94 -52.35
C ARG A 42 4.53 2.19 -51.45
N ASN A 43 4.04 1.17 -50.75
CA ASN A 43 4.81 0.37 -49.81
C ASN A 43 5.54 1.23 -48.75
N ILE A 44 4.90 2.31 -48.31
CA ILE A 44 5.41 3.19 -47.26
C ILE A 44 4.56 2.96 -46.01
N GLU A 45 5.23 2.70 -44.89
CA GLU A 45 4.55 2.52 -43.60
C GLU A 45 3.71 3.76 -43.24
N CYS A 46 2.42 3.55 -43.00
CA CYS A 46 1.50 4.62 -42.64
C CYS A 46 1.60 4.89 -41.13
N PRO A 47 1.93 6.12 -40.70
CA PRO A 47 2.10 6.44 -39.28
C PRO A 47 0.78 6.50 -38.48
N GLY A 48 -0.33 6.06 -39.06
CA GLY A 48 -1.68 6.22 -38.51
C GLY A 48 -2.15 7.67 -38.43
N TYR A 49 -3.19 7.89 -37.62
CA TYR A 49 -3.94 9.15 -37.49
C TYR A 49 -3.93 9.74 -36.07
N GLY A 50 -3.11 9.19 -35.16
CA GLY A 50 -2.98 9.60 -33.76
C GLY A 50 -1.78 10.52 -33.47
N ARG A 51 -1.62 10.92 -32.20
CA ARG A 51 -0.44 11.64 -31.72
C ARG A 51 0.79 10.74 -31.83
N ASN A 52 1.60 10.99 -32.86
CA ASN A 52 2.81 10.21 -33.09
C ASN A 52 3.90 10.63 -32.08
N LEU A 53 4.01 9.90 -30.98
CA LEU A 53 5.04 10.08 -29.96
C LEU A 53 6.37 9.54 -30.50
N ARG A 54 7.37 10.41 -30.67
CA ARG A 54 8.74 10.01 -31.00
C ARG A 54 9.55 10.02 -29.72
N TRP A 55 10.03 8.84 -29.30
CA TRP A 55 11.05 8.73 -28.28
C TRP A 55 12.34 9.34 -28.80
N VAL A 56 12.89 10.30 -28.05
CA VAL A 56 14.18 10.92 -28.33
C VAL A 56 15.11 10.62 -27.16
N ASN A 57 16.40 10.43 -27.44
CA ASN A 57 17.42 10.22 -26.40
C ASN A 57 17.80 11.54 -25.71
N ALA A 58 16.80 12.33 -25.29
CA ALA A 58 16.97 13.58 -24.56
C ALA A 58 15.68 13.99 -23.83
N VAL A 59 15.80 14.77 -22.76
CA VAL A 59 14.69 15.26 -21.91
C VAL A 59 13.73 16.20 -22.66
N ALA A 60 14.19 16.92 -23.69
CA ALA A 60 13.33 17.68 -24.59
C ALA A 60 13.92 17.76 -26.02
N ILE A 61 13.05 17.98 -27.03
CA ILE A 61 13.45 18.17 -28.43
C ILE A 61 13.78 19.65 -28.73
N ARG A 62 13.22 20.57 -27.95
CA ARG A 62 13.34 22.04 -28.09
C ARG A 62 13.30 22.69 -26.71
N GLY A 63 13.81 23.92 -26.60
CA GLY A 63 13.86 24.68 -25.35
C GLY A 63 15.11 24.39 -24.50
N ARG A 64 15.11 24.91 -23.27
CA ARG A 64 16.25 24.90 -22.33
C ARG A 64 16.85 23.51 -22.08
N PHE A 65 16.05 22.44 -22.24
CA PHE A 65 16.43 21.06 -21.93
C PHE A 65 16.75 20.22 -23.19
N LYS A 66 16.93 20.87 -24.35
CA LYS A 66 17.29 20.19 -25.59
C LYS A 66 18.68 19.54 -25.48
N GLY A 67 18.76 18.23 -25.71
CA GLY A 67 20.01 17.48 -25.73
C GLY A 67 20.51 16.97 -24.38
N MET A 68 19.82 17.26 -23.27
CA MET A 68 20.17 16.69 -21.96
C MET A 68 19.80 15.21 -21.89
N LYS A 69 20.78 14.35 -21.58
CA LYS A 69 20.58 12.94 -21.25
C LYS A 69 20.58 12.77 -19.75
N TYR A 70 19.39 12.65 -19.16
CA TYR A 70 19.08 12.43 -17.73
C TYR A 70 19.74 13.42 -16.75
N PRO A 71 18.99 14.03 -15.80
CA PRO A 71 19.61 14.76 -14.72
C PRO A 71 20.40 13.77 -13.84
N LYS A 72 21.73 13.85 -13.89
CA LYS A 72 22.54 13.42 -12.75
C LYS A 72 22.33 14.47 -11.66
N ASP A 73 22.05 13.98 -10.46
CA ASP A 73 21.86 14.72 -9.22
C ASP A 73 20.43 15.24 -8.94
N LEU A 74 19.64 14.43 -8.22
CA LEU A 74 18.36 14.81 -7.62
C LEU A 74 18.53 15.37 -6.19
N SER A 75 19.76 15.54 -5.71
CA SER A 75 20.02 16.02 -4.34
C SER A 75 19.74 17.52 -4.12
N GLN A 76 19.40 18.29 -5.17
CA GLN A 76 19.06 19.71 -5.07
C GLN A 76 17.91 20.15 -5.99
N VAL A 77 16.78 19.43 -5.99
CA VAL A 77 15.54 20.03 -6.50
C VAL A 77 14.98 20.95 -5.42
N ASN A 78 15.45 22.19 -5.39
CA ASN A 78 14.67 23.29 -4.82
C ASN A 78 13.37 23.39 -5.63
N VAL A 79 12.29 22.80 -5.11
CA VAL A 79 10.94 23.07 -5.59
C VAL A 79 10.72 24.57 -5.46
N PRO A 80 10.44 25.32 -6.53
CA PRO A 80 10.20 26.76 -6.41
C PRO A 80 9.01 26.97 -5.47
N ALA A 81 9.25 27.65 -4.35
CA ALA A 81 8.30 27.92 -3.26
C ALA A 81 7.14 28.88 -3.64
N GLY A 82 6.71 28.91 -4.91
CA GLY A 82 5.89 29.99 -5.47
C GLY A 82 4.47 29.63 -5.93
N LEU A 83 3.98 28.40 -5.78
CA LEU A 83 2.65 27.99 -6.29
C LEU A 83 1.80 27.17 -5.30
N SER A 84 2.17 27.12 -4.03
CA SER A 84 1.35 26.46 -3.01
C SER A 84 0.35 27.46 -2.42
N LYS A 85 -0.94 27.13 -2.42
CA LYS A 85 -1.96 27.91 -1.71
C LYS A 85 -1.59 28.07 -0.22
N PRO A 86 -1.74 29.28 0.37
CA PRO A 86 -1.57 29.47 1.80
C PRO A 86 -2.64 28.70 2.60
N TRP A 87 -2.30 28.24 3.80
CA TRP A 87 -3.27 27.56 4.68
C TRP A 87 -4.48 28.43 5.03
N ALA A 88 -4.33 29.76 5.01
CA ALA A 88 -5.43 30.71 5.18
C ALA A 88 -6.53 30.55 4.11
N GLU A 89 -6.17 30.37 2.84
CA GLU A 89 -7.14 30.18 1.76
C GLU A 89 -7.83 28.80 1.88
N ILE A 90 -7.05 27.79 2.27
CA ILE A 90 -7.54 26.42 2.47
C ILE A 90 -8.52 26.38 3.66
N ALA A 91 -8.21 27.07 4.76
CA ALA A 91 -9.06 27.18 5.95
C ALA A 91 -10.46 27.71 5.59
N VAL A 92 -10.52 28.76 4.76
CA VAL A 92 -11.80 29.32 4.26
C VAL A 92 -12.56 28.29 3.43
N THR A 93 -11.87 27.46 2.66
CA THR A 93 -12.50 26.43 1.83
C THR A 93 -13.08 25.31 2.68
N ILE A 94 -12.32 24.78 3.65
CA ILE A 94 -12.79 23.68 4.49
C ILE A 94 -13.91 24.12 5.46
N ALA A 95 -13.88 25.37 5.94
CA ALA A 95 -14.91 25.90 6.82
C ALA A 95 -16.28 26.02 6.13
N LYS A 96 -16.30 26.10 4.78
CA LYS A 96 -17.54 26.03 3.99
C LYS A 96 -18.12 24.61 3.91
N ILE A 97 -17.27 23.59 4.03
CA ILE A 97 -17.68 22.18 3.97
C ILE A 97 -18.12 21.72 5.36
N ILE A 98 -17.32 22.03 6.39
CA ILE A 98 -17.56 21.60 7.76
C ILE A 98 -17.61 22.82 8.69
N PRO A 99 -18.79 23.16 9.25
CA PRO A 99 -18.88 24.17 10.29
C PRO A 99 -18.09 23.77 11.54
N GLY A 100 -17.20 24.67 11.99
CA GLY A 100 -16.26 24.41 13.09
C GLY A 100 -14.98 23.70 12.66
N ALA A 101 -14.64 23.71 11.36
CA ALA A 101 -13.36 23.21 10.88
C ALA A 101 -12.17 23.99 11.48
N PRO A 102 -10.99 23.36 11.59
CA PRO A 102 -9.78 24.01 12.11
C PRO A 102 -9.41 25.28 11.34
N ASN A 103 -8.92 26.28 12.06
CA ASN A 103 -8.39 27.51 11.47
C ASN A 103 -7.00 27.27 10.83
N ALA A 104 -6.49 28.26 10.10
CA ALA A 104 -5.24 28.12 9.35
C ALA A 104 -4.03 27.66 10.20
N ARG A 105 -3.93 28.14 11.45
CA ARG A 105 -2.85 27.76 12.38
C ARG A 105 -3.00 26.33 12.85
N GLU A 106 -4.23 25.91 13.17
CA GLU A 106 -4.52 24.53 13.58
C GLU A 106 -4.30 23.55 12.43
N ILE A 107 -4.68 23.90 11.20
CA ILE A 107 -4.38 23.11 9.99
C ILE A 107 -2.86 22.94 9.84
N GLU A 108 -2.12 24.04 9.88
CA GLU A 108 -0.66 24.00 9.75
C GLU A 108 -0.02 23.14 10.83
N HIS A 109 -0.47 23.29 12.08
CA HIS A 109 0.00 22.50 13.20
C HIS A 109 -0.27 20.99 13.01
N LEU A 110 -1.50 20.61 12.67
CA LEU A 110 -1.88 19.22 12.46
C LEU A 110 -1.18 18.59 11.26
N VAL A 111 -0.97 19.34 10.17
CA VAL A 111 -0.22 18.84 9.01
C VAL A 111 1.27 18.68 9.34
N SER A 112 1.87 19.60 10.12
CA SER A 112 3.25 19.45 10.61
C SER A 112 3.35 18.22 11.51
N TYR A 113 2.39 18.05 12.42
CA TYR A 113 2.34 16.90 13.31
C TYR A 113 2.24 15.58 12.55
N TYR A 114 1.35 15.49 11.56
CA TYR A 114 1.27 14.34 10.65
C TYR A 114 2.63 14.03 10.03
N SER A 115 3.28 15.05 9.45
CA SER A 115 4.58 14.90 8.80
C SER A 115 5.64 14.40 9.79
N GLU A 116 5.72 14.96 10.99
CA GLU A 116 6.80 14.69 11.94
C GLU A 116 6.59 13.44 12.79
N LYS A 117 5.34 13.10 13.12
CA LYS A 117 5.02 12.06 14.12
C LYS A 117 4.29 10.84 13.55
N ILE A 118 3.58 10.98 12.43
CA ILE A 118 2.73 9.90 11.89
C ILE A 118 3.29 9.37 10.56
N ALA A 119 3.75 10.22 9.66
CA ALA A 119 4.20 9.82 8.32
C ALA A 119 5.40 8.86 8.35
N GLY A 120 6.35 9.10 9.27
CA GLY A 120 7.46 8.18 9.50
C GLY A 120 7.00 6.85 10.07
N ASN A 121 5.86 6.87 10.78
CA ASN A 121 5.25 5.69 11.33
C ASN A 121 4.52 4.80 10.29
N MET A 122 4.42 5.27 9.05
CA MET A 122 3.65 4.62 8.00
C MET A 122 4.52 3.98 6.91
N ILE A 123 5.86 3.96 7.05
CA ILE A 123 6.79 3.37 6.07
C ILE A 123 7.93 2.64 6.78
N TRP A 124 8.49 1.58 6.15
CA TRP A 124 9.53 0.71 6.75
C TRP A 124 10.77 1.41 7.30
N VAL A 125 11.19 2.47 6.62
CA VAL A 125 12.41 3.23 6.95
C VAL A 125 12.13 4.69 6.69
N ASP A 126 12.14 5.49 7.75
CA ASP A 126 11.85 6.90 7.61
C ASP A 126 13.06 7.69 7.10
N SER A 127 12.80 8.67 6.22
CA SER A 127 13.83 9.53 5.65
C SER A 127 13.25 10.86 5.18
N PRO A 128 14.10 11.85 4.82
CA PRO A 128 13.64 13.08 4.16
C PRO A 128 12.89 12.81 2.84
N GLN A 129 13.07 11.63 2.23
CA GLN A 129 12.40 11.23 0.99
C GLN A 129 11.04 10.53 1.23
N ASN A 130 10.56 10.46 2.48
CA ASN A 130 9.28 9.85 2.85
C ASN A 130 8.15 10.26 1.88
N PRO A 131 7.53 9.30 1.15
CA PRO A 131 6.54 9.63 0.13
C PRO A 131 5.25 10.24 0.68
N TYR A 132 4.86 9.97 1.94
CA TYR A 132 3.73 10.70 2.55
C TYR A 132 4.04 12.19 2.68
N ARG A 133 5.27 12.56 3.07
CA ARG A 133 5.68 13.97 3.15
C ARG A 133 5.82 14.61 1.79
N ARG A 134 6.41 13.89 0.83
CA ARG A 134 6.76 14.45 -0.49
C ARG A 134 5.61 14.44 -1.49
N LEU A 135 4.70 13.47 -1.42
CA LEU A 135 3.62 13.27 -2.40
C LEU A 135 2.24 13.54 -1.80
N VAL A 136 1.95 13.03 -0.59
CA VAL A 136 0.61 13.12 0.01
C VAL A 136 0.35 14.51 0.61
N VAL A 137 1.27 15.05 1.42
CA VAL A 137 1.10 16.38 2.05
C VAL A 137 0.90 17.50 1.02
N PRO A 138 1.69 17.59 -0.07
CA PRO A 138 1.43 18.59 -1.11
C PRO A 138 0.07 18.40 -1.79
N LYS A 139 -0.37 17.15 -2.03
CA LYS A 139 -1.68 16.85 -2.62
C LYS A 139 -2.84 17.22 -1.71
N ALA A 140 -2.64 17.20 -0.39
CA ALA A 140 -3.64 17.67 0.59
C ALA A 140 -4.00 19.16 0.40
N LYS A 141 -3.10 19.99 -0.15
CA LYS A 141 -3.39 21.40 -0.41
C LYS A 141 -4.36 21.63 -1.56
N SER A 142 -4.50 20.65 -2.45
CA SER A 142 -5.44 20.69 -3.59
C SER A 142 -6.63 19.75 -3.43
N SER A 143 -6.61 18.83 -2.46
CA SER A 143 -7.68 17.87 -2.18
C SER A 143 -8.18 18.01 -0.75
N PRO A 144 -9.40 18.58 -0.55
CA PRO A 144 -10.00 18.68 0.78
C PRO A 144 -10.16 17.32 1.46
N ILE A 145 -10.40 16.25 0.70
CA ILE A 145 -10.63 14.91 1.26
C ILE A 145 -9.34 14.33 1.86
N ILE A 146 -8.21 14.43 1.14
CA ILE A 146 -6.90 14.04 1.69
C ILE A 146 -6.57 14.89 2.92
N LEU A 147 -6.84 16.19 2.86
CA LEU A 147 -6.60 17.07 4.01
C LEU A 147 -7.42 16.65 5.22
N PHE A 148 -8.72 16.37 5.06
CA PHE A 148 -9.55 15.88 6.16
C PHE A 148 -9.01 14.58 6.75
N ALA A 149 -8.52 13.65 5.93
CA ALA A 149 -7.91 12.41 6.44
C ALA A 149 -6.66 12.69 7.29
N ILE A 150 -5.77 13.57 6.82
CA ILE A 150 -4.57 14.00 7.56
C ILE A 150 -4.94 14.70 8.88
N LEU A 151 -5.91 15.62 8.84
CA LEU A 151 -6.34 16.35 10.02
C LEU A 151 -7.01 15.41 11.04
N ALA A 152 -7.84 14.47 10.57
CA ALA A 152 -8.53 13.50 11.41
C ALA A 152 -7.54 12.58 12.15
N VAL A 153 -6.61 11.94 11.44
CA VAL A 153 -5.62 11.06 12.08
C VAL A 153 -4.72 11.81 13.05
N SER A 154 -4.37 13.06 12.74
CA SER A 154 -3.51 13.88 13.60
C SER A 154 -4.24 14.32 14.87
N ALA A 155 -5.50 14.78 14.74
CA ALA A 155 -6.31 15.20 15.87
C ALA A 155 -6.59 14.04 16.83
N GLU A 156 -6.80 12.83 16.31
CA GLU A 156 -6.99 11.63 17.13
C GLU A 156 -5.69 11.24 17.85
N HIS A 157 -4.56 11.24 17.15
CA HIS A 157 -3.27 10.95 17.76
C HIS A 157 -2.89 11.98 18.84
N MET A 158 -3.33 13.23 18.69
CA MET A 158 -3.13 14.32 19.65
C MET A 158 -4.24 14.45 20.70
N ALA A 159 -5.25 13.56 20.72
CA ALA A 159 -6.45 13.75 21.53
C ALA A 159 -6.17 13.87 23.04
N ALA A 160 -5.08 13.26 23.53
CA ALA A 160 -4.66 13.37 24.93
C ALA A 160 -4.16 14.77 25.31
N THR A 161 -3.53 15.49 24.37
CA THR A 161 -2.97 16.83 24.59
C THR A 161 -3.92 17.94 24.17
N GLU A 162 -4.69 17.73 23.09
CA GLU A 162 -5.59 18.76 22.53
C GLU A 162 -7.00 18.20 22.23
N PRO A 163 -7.83 17.94 23.26
CA PRO A 163 -9.13 17.28 23.09
C PRO A 163 -10.12 18.04 22.20
N LEU A 164 -10.02 19.37 22.13
CA LEU A 164 -10.91 20.21 21.34
C LEU A 164 -10.82 19.93 19.84
N LEU A 165 -9.63 19.55 19.35
CA LEU A 165 -9.42 19.19 17.95
C LEU A 165 -10.17 17.91 17.56
N ARG A 166 -10.52 17.05 18.52
CA ARG A 166 -11.31 15.84 18.22
C ARG A 166 -12.75 16.14 17.80
N THR A 167 -13.29 17.31 18.13
CA THR A 167 -14.71 17.64 17.90
C THR A 167 -15.09 17.74 16.41
N PHE A 168 -14.15 18.09 15.52
CA PHE A 168 -14.41 18.13 14.08
C PHE A 168 -14.26 16.76 13.41
N VAL A 169 -13.55 15.82 14.05
CA VAL A 169 -13.09 14.56 13.44
C VAL A 169 -14.26 13.70 12.92
N PRO A 170 -15.35 13.45 13.67
CA PRO A 170 -16.47 12.65 13.15
C PRO A 170 -17.06 13.23 11.87
N LYS A 171 -17.23 14.55 11.81
CA LYS A 171 -17.75 15.25 10.62
C LYS A 171 -16.79 15.14 9.43
N ALA A 172 -15.49 15.19 9.69
CA ALA A 172 -14.47 15.00 8.66
C ALA A 172 -14.53 13.58 8.09
N CYS A 173 -14.61 12.57 8.96
CA CYS A 173 -14.77 11.17 8.56
C CYS A 173 -16.04 10.96 7.73
N ASP A 174 -17.18 11.52 8.14
CA ASP A 174 -18.45 11.44 7.40
C ASP A 174 -18.32 12.00 5.98
N VAL A 175 -17.66 13.15 5.83
CA VAL A 175 -17.41 13.77 4.52
C VAL A 175 -16.51 12.89 3.65
N ILE A 176 -15.43 12.33 4.21
CA ILE A 176 -14.52 11.44 3.48
C ILE A 176 -15.26 10.18 3.02
N VAL A 177 -15.95 9.49 3.93
CA VAL A 177 -16.68 8.25 3.64
C VAL A 177 -17.78 8.50 2.61
N SER A 178 -18.54 9.59 2.75
CA SER A 178 -19.58 9.96 1.78
C SER A 178 -19.00 10.25 0.39
N SER A 179 -17.84 10.91 0.32
CA SER A 179 -17.17 11.20 -0.96
C SER A 179 -16.66 9.93 -1.64
N ILE A 180 -16.07 9.02 -0.86
CA ILE A 180 -15.64 7.71 -1.35
C ILE A 180 -16.84 6.91 -1.85
N ALA A 181 -17.91 6.83 -1.05
CA ALA A 181 -19.12 6.10 -1.40
C ALA A 181 -19.75 6.66 -2.70
N HIS A 182 -19.80 7.98 -2.86
CA HIS A 182 -20.31 8.62 -4.06
C HIS A 182 -19.53 8.20 -5.32
N GLU A 183 -18.19 8.25 -5.28
CA GLU A 183 -17.36 7.84 -6.42
C GLU A 183 -17.49 6.33 -6.71
N LEU A 184 -17.55 5.49 -5.69
CA LEU A 184 -17.75 4.05 -5.87
C LEU A 184 -19.14 3.72 -6.45
N SER A 185 -20.20 4.43 -6.03
CA SER A 185 -21.53 4.29 -6.61
C SER A 185 -21.55 4.66 -8.09
N ARG A 186 -20.86 5.74 -8.49
CA ARG A 186 -20.70 6.11 -9.91
C ARG A 186 -20.04 5.00 -10.72
N VAL A 187 -19.08 4.28 -10.14
CA VAL A 187 -18.47 3.09 -10.78
C VAL A 187 -19.52 2.00 -11.00
N THR A 188 -20.30 1.67 -9.98
CA THR A 188 -21.31 0.60 -10.07
C THR A 188 -22.44 0.90 -11.07
N GLU A 189 -22.84 2.16 -11.19
CA GLU A 189 -23.86 2.59 -12.17
C GLU A 189 -23.34 2.51 -13.61
N CYS A 190 -22.08 2.86 -13.84
CA CYS A 190 -21.46 2.77 -15.18
C CYS A 190 -21.22 1.33 -15.65
N LEU A 191 -21.06 0.36 -14.74
CA LEU A 191 -20.89 -1.06 -15.09
C LEU A 191 -22.12 -1.68 -15.76
N GLY A 192 -23.29 -1.03 -15.69
CA GLY A 192 -24.48 -1.37 -16.48
C GLY A 192 -24.42 -0.94 -17.96
N SER A 193 -23.37 -0.21 -18.37
CA SER A 193 -23.20 0.32 -19.73
C SER A 193 -22.12 -0.43 -20.54
N LYS A 194 -22.24 -0.45 -21.87
CA LYS A 194 -21.47 -1.33 -22.78
C LYS A 194 -19.96 -1.02 -22.92
N GLU A 195 -19.41 -0.05 -22.19
CA GLU A 195 -17.96 0.25 -22.19
C GLU A 195 -17.38 0.33 -20.77
N PRO A 196 -16.77 -0.76 -20.26
CA PRO A 196 -16.36 -0.85 -18.85
C PRO A 196 -14.92 -0.36 -18.57
N ARG A 197 -14.31 0.47 -19.44
CA ARG A 197 -12.89 0.86 -19.28
C ARG A 197 -12.74 2.33 -18.92
N ASN A 198 -12.17 2.58 -17.73
CA ASN A 198 -11.78 3.88 -17.15
C ASN A 198 -12.92 4.74 -16.53
N VAL A 199 -13.68 4.18 -15.59
CA VAL A 199 -14.74 4.97 -14.90
C VAL A 199 -14.16 5.99 -13.92
N LEU A 200 -13.07 5.66 -13.23
CA LEU A 200 -12.33 6.59 -12.37
C LEU A 200 -11.04 6.99 -13.06
N ASP A 201 -10.73 8.28 -13.02
CA ASP A 201 -9.42 8.78 -13.40
C ASP A 201 -8.39 8.53 -12.28
N LEU A 202 -7.10 8.60 -12.65
CA LEU A 202 -6.00 8.33 -11.74
C LEU A 202 -5.95 9.27 -10.53
N GLU A 203 -6.29 10.54 -10.70
CA GLU A 203 -6.29 11.49 -9.59
C GLU A 203 -7.34 11.09 -8.55
N THR A 204 -8.51 10.65 -9.03
CA THR A 204 -9.60 10.13 -8.21
C THR A 204 -9.20 8.89 -7.42
N VAL A 205 -8.62 7.89 -8.09
CA VAL A 205 -8.14 6.67 -7.44
C VAL A 205 -7.08 6.96 -6.39
N GLU A 206 -6.11 7.83 -6.71
CA GLU A 206 -5.04 8.17 -5.77
C GLU A 206 -5.56 8.86 -4.50
N TRP A 207 -6.53 9.77 -4.60
CA TRP A 207 -7.06 10.42 -3.39
C TRP A 207 -7.93 9.47 -2.57
N ILE A 208 -8.72 8.59 -3.21
CA ILE A 208 -9.50 7.56 -2.50
C ILE A 208 -8.55 6.63 -1.75
N LEU A 209 -7.53 6.08 -2.43
CA LEU A 209 -6.55 5.19 -1.80
C LEU A 209 -5.81 5.90 -0.66
N THR A 210 -5.30 7.11 -0.89
CA THR A 210 -4.63 7.89 0.17
C THR A 210 -5.52 8.04 1.40
N SER A 211 -6.79 8.38 1.20
CA SER A 211 -7.76 8.58 2.28
C SER A 211 -8.07 7.27 3.00
N MET A 212 -8.26 6.16 2.28
CA MET A 212 -8.50 4.84 2.87
C MET A 212 -7.32 4.34 3.71
N LEU A 213 -6.07 4.51 3.23
CA LEU A 213 -4.89 4.11 4.00
C LEU A 213 -4.75 4.94 5.29
N ILE A 214 -4.97 6.25 5.22
CA ILE A 214 -4.90 7.12 6.41
C ILE A 214 -6.05 6.83 7.38
N LEU A 215 -7.28 6.65 6.89
CA LEU A 215 -8.43 6.31 7.73
C LEU A 215 -8.27 4.94 8.38
N SER A 216 -7.72 3.95 7.67
CA SER A 216 -7.41 2.66 8.28
C SER A 216 -6.48 2.80 9.49
N ASN A 217 -5.53 3.74 9.46
CA ASN A 217 -4.63 3.99 10.59
C ASN A 217 -5.32 4.79 11.71
N TYR A 218 -6.17 5.77 11.35
CA TYR A 218 -7.00 6.49 12.31
C TYR A 218 -7.86 5.54 13.15
N GLU A 219 -8.52 4.57 12.51
CA GLU A 219 -9.33 3.56 13.21
C GLU A 219 -8.49 2.64 14.12
N CYS A 220 -7.19 2.46 13.82
CA CYS A 220 -6.28 1.73 14.70
C CYS A 220 -5.86 2.54 15.95
N ILE A 221 -5.93 3.87 15.92
CA ILE A 221 -5.63 4.75 17.07
C ILE A 221 -6.82 4.85 18.01
N GLY A 222 -8.02 4.94 17.44
CA GLY A 222 -9.27 5.17 18.16
C GLY A 222 -9.74 3.98 19.01
N ASP A 223 -11.05 3.93 19.26
CA ASP A 223 -11.66 2.77 19.92
C ASP A 223 -11.48 1.52 19.05
N THR A 224 -11.40 0.33 19.66
CA THR A 224 -11.14 -0.95 18.98
C THR A 224 -12.30 -1.37 18.08
N SER A 225 -12.54 -0.61 17.01
CA SER A 225 -13.54 -0.84 15.98
C SER A 225 -12.99 -1.80 14.94
N ALA A 226 -13.88 -2.53 14.26
CA ALA A 226 -13.52 -3.31 13.07
C ALA A 226 -13.67 -2.49 11.76
N THR A 227 -13.88 -1.17 11.86
CA THR A 227 -14.17 -0.30 10.70
C THR A 227 -12.98 -0.23 9.74
N TRP A 228 -11.76 -0.38 10.24
CA TRP A 228 -10.54 -0.49 9.43
C TRP A 228 -10.64 -1.60 8.36
N CYS A 229 -11.37 -2.70 8.63
CA CYS A 229 -11.56 -3.79 7.67
C CYS A 229 -12.24 -3.27 6.39
N SER A 230 -13.25 -2.39 6.54
CA SER A 230 -14.01 -1.85 5.40
C SER A 230 -13.14 -0.97 4.51
N HIS A 231 -12.28 -0.13 5.11
CA HIS A 231 -11.33 0.70 4.36
C HIS A 231 -10.31 -0.15 3.60
N ARG A 232 -9.79 -1.21 4.21
CA ARG A 232 -8.83 -2.11 3.57
C ARG A 232 -9.46 -2.94 2.46
N LEU A 233 -10.66 -3.48 2.68
CA LEU A 233 -11.40 -4.21 1.65
C LEU A 233 -11.73 -3.29 0.45
N GLY A 234 -12.17 -2.05 0.72
CA GLY A 234 -12.39 -1.05 -0.31
C GLY A 234 -11.14 -0.75 -1.12
N ALA A 235 -9.98 -0.59 -0.47
CA ALA A 235 -8.71 -0.34 -1.13
C ALA A 235 -8.26 -1.54 -1.99
N ARG A 236 -8.42 -2.77 -1.50
CA ARG A 236 -8.14 -4.02 -2.23
C ARG A 236 -8.98 -4.10 -3.51
N LEU A 237 -10.30 -3.92 -3.39
CA LEU A 237 -11.23 -3.92 -4.51
C LEU A 237 -10.86 -2.83 -5.54
N LEU A 238 -10.56 -1.63 -5.07
CA LEU A 238 -10.17 -0.52 -5.95
C LEU A 238 -8.87 -0.83 -6.70
N ILE A 239 -7.82 -1.31 -6.02
CA ILE A 239 -6.54 -1.61 -6.65
C ILE A 239 -6.66 -2.73 -7.68
N ASN A 240 -7.37 -3.82 -7.35
CA ASN A 240 -7.45 -4.98 -8.24
C ASN A 240 -8.31 -4.73 -9.48
N ASN A 241 -9.33 -3.87 -9.37
CA ASN A 241 -10.20 -3.54 -10.49
C ASN A 241 -9.72 -2.31 -11.31
N TYR A 242 -8.70 -1.60 -10.84
CA TYR A 242 -8.19 -0.43 -11.54
C TYR A 242 -7.20 -0.81 -12.65
N SER A 243 -7.51 -0.38 -13.88
CA SER A 243 -6.75 -0.74 -15.08
C SER A 243 -6.43 0.49 -15.95
N ASP A 244 -5.61 1.40 -15.44
CA ASP A 244 -5.04 2.52 -16.21
C ASP A 244 -3.53 2.37 -16.38
N SER A 245 -3.06 2.35 -17.63
CA SER A 245 -1.63 2.34 -17.96
C SER A 245 -0.81 3.47 -17.31
N ARG A 246 -1.43 4.64 -17.02
CA ARG A 246 -0.77 5.77 -16.36
C ARG A 246 -0.42 5.47 -14.90
N ALA A 247 -1.14 4.54 -14.27
CA ALA A 247 -0.91 4.12 -12.90
C ALA A 247 0.52 3.59 -12.68
N GLU A 248 1.06 2.88 -13.68
CA GLU A 248 2.42 2.34 -13.64
C GLU A 248 3.50 3.42 -13.63
N THR A 249 3.20 4.60 -14.18
CA THR A 249 4.12 5.74 -14.20
C THR A 249 3.92 6.70 -13.03
N SER A 250 2.77 6.64 -12.34
CA SER A 250 2.54 7.49 -11.17
C SER A 250 3.33 6.98 -9.98
N GLU A 251 4.16 7.86 -9.45
CA GLU A 251 4.93 7.60 -8.24
C GLU A 251 4.01 7.43 -7.02
N LEU A 252 2.99 8.29 -6.88
CA LEU A 252 2.05 8.22 -5.77
C LEU A 252 1.25 6.92 -5.79
N PHE A 253 0.70 6.54 -6.96
CA PHE A 253 -0.07 5.30 -7.06
C PHE A 253 0.80 4.06 -6.78
N ARG A 254 2.02 3.98 -7.34
CA ARG A 254 2.95 2.88 -7.06
C ARG A 254 3.27 2.78 -5.58
N PHE A 255 3.59 3.91 -4.95
CA PHE A 255 3.83 3.98 -3.51
C PHE A 255 2.63 3.49 -2.68
N LEU A 256 1.43 4.04 -2.93
CA LEU A 256 0.22 3.66 -2.18
C LEU A 256 -0.10 2.17 -2.35
N ARG A 257 0.04 1.64 -3.57
CA ARG A 257 -0.17 0.23 -3.87
C ARG A 257 0.86 -0.66 -3.18
N ALA A 258 2.14 -0.28 -3.22
CA ALA A 258 3.21 -1.02 -2.55
C ALA A 258 2.97 -1.08 -1.05
N GLN A 259 2.68 0.08 -0.45
CA GLN A 259 2.42 0.20 0.98
C GLN A 259 1.17 -0.59 1.39
N PHE A 260 0.07 -0.47 0.64
CA PHE A 260 -1.13 -1.25 0.90
C PHE A 260 -0.85 -2.75 0.79
N GLY A 261 -0.15 -3.21 -0.25
CA GLY A 261 0.04 -4.65 -0.49
C GLY A 261 0.83 -5.36 0.61
N ILE A 262 1.79 -4.67 1.25
CA ILE A 262 2.47 -5.19 2.44
C ILE A 262 1.47 -5.44 3.57
N HIS A 263 0.68 -4.43 3.90
CA HIS A 263 -0.34 -4.46 4.95
C HIS A 263 -1.42 -5.50 4.67
N ASP A 264 -1.78 -5.66 3.40
CA ASP A 264 -2.82 -6.57 2.93
C ASP A 264 -2.38 -8.03 3.07
N VAL A 265 -1.12 -8.33 2.72
CA VAL A 265 -0.52 -9.65 2.92
C VAL A 265 -0.46 -10.00 4.41
N LEU A 266 0.13 -9.13 5.25
CA LEU A 266 0.29 -9.45 6.66
C LEU A 266 -1.06 -9.55 7.38
N ALA A 267 -2.02 -8.69 7.07
CA ALA A 267 -3.38 -8.80 7.62
C ALA A 267 -4.06 -10.12 7.22
N SER A 268 -3.81 -10.64 6.01
CA SER A 268 -4.38 -11.93 5.57
C SER A 268 -3.91 -13.14 6.39
N THR A 269 -2.79 -13.01 7.13
CA THR A 269 -2.29 -14.08 8.02
C THR A 269 -3.06 -14.20 9.35
N THR A 270 -3.81 -13.17 9.74
CA THR A 270 -4.48 -13.07 11.05
C THR A 270 -5.96 -12.68 10.96
N THR A 271 -6.42 -12.15 9.81
CA THR A 271 -7.81 -11.79 9.53
C THR A 271 -8.29 -12.43 8.22
N CYS A 272 -8.20 -13.76 8.12
CA CYS A 272 -8.43 -14.46 6.86
C CYS A 272 -9.91 -14.63 6.48
N LEU A 273 -10.83 -14.62 7.45
CA LEU A 273 -12.26 -14.80 7.20
C LEU A 273 -12.92 -13.48 6.78
N TYR A 274 -12.52 -12.36 7.37
CA TYR A 274 -13.09 -11.05 7.06
C TYR A 274 -12.51 -10.44 5.77
N LEU A 275 -11.19 -10.48 5.59
CA LEU A 275 -10.56 -9.89 4.40
C LEU A 275 -10.49 -10.86 3.22
N GLY A 276 -10.47 -12.17 3.48
CA GLY A 276 -10.24 -13.18 2.46
C GLY A 276 -8.79 -13.24 1.98
N ILE A 277 -8.48 -14.29 1.20
CA ILE A 277 -7.12 -14.59 0.72
C ILE A 277 -6.97 -14.59 -0.81
N ASP A 278 -8.05 -14.67 -1.59
CA ASP A 278 -7.95 -14.91 -3.03
C ASP A 278 -7.51 -13.65 -3.83
N ASP A 279 -7.82 -12.46 -3.31
CA ASP A 279 -7.63 -11.17 -3.98
C ASP A 279 -6.61 -10.25 -3.27
N VAL A 280 -5.68 -10.82 -2.49
CA VAL A 280 -4.68 -10.03 -1.77
C VAL A 280 -3.81 -9.24 -2.75
N VAL A 281 -3.65 -7.93 -2.50
CA VAL A 281 -2.78 -7.07 -3.32
C VAL A 281 -1.33 -7.42 -3.03
N LEU A 282 -0.67 -8.06 -4.00
CA LEU A 282 0.75 -8.39 -3.85
C LEU A 282 1.65 -7.23 -4.27
N PRO A 283 2.73 -6.95 -3.52
CA PRO A 283 3.79 -6.06 -3.99
C PRO A 283 4.35 -6.53 -5.34
N LYS A 284 4.61 -5.60 -6.24
CA LYS A 284 5.14 -5.93 -7.58
C LYS A 284 6.63 -6.31 -7.47
N PRO A 285 7.07 -7.41 -8.11
CA PRO A 285 8.49 -7.74 -8.18
C PRO A 285 9.31 -6.59 -8.75
N GLY A 286 10.41 -6.24 -8.10
CA GLY A 286 11.30 -5.17 -8.55
C GLY A 286 10.81 -3.74 -8.31
N ASP A 287 9.62 -3.53 -7.71
CA ASP A 287 9.12 -2.19 -7.38
C ASP A 287 10.01 -1.53 -6.31
N PRO A 288 10.71 -0.42 -6.59
CA PRO A 288 11.63 0.20 -5.62
C PRO A 288 10.96 0.58 -4.29
N GLU A 289 9.64 0.86 -4.31
CA GLU A 289 8.87 1.23 -3.12
C GLU A 289 8.52 0.03 -2.22
N ALA A 290 8.64 -1.20 -2.74
CA ALA A 290 8.33 -2.42 -2.01
C ALA A 290 9.61 -3.16 -1.59
N LEU A 291 10.27 -2.70 -0.53
CA LEU A 291 11.55 -3.27 -0.07
C LEU A 291 11.44 -4.76 0.30
N LEU A 292 10.39 -5.14 1.03
CA LEU A 292 10.14 -6.52 1.50
C LEU A 292 9.25 -7.33 0.53
N SER A 293 9.20 -6.97 -0.76
CA SER A 293 8.29 -7.59 -1.74
C SER A 293 8.40 -9.11 -1.80
N GLU A 294 9.62 -9.65 -1.78
CA GLU A 294 9.85 -11.09 -1.90
C GLU A 294 9.32 -11.85 -0.68
N PHE A 295 9.53 -11.31 0.53
CA PHE A 295 8.96 -11.90 1.75
C PHE A 295 7.44 -11.88 1.73
N MET A 296 6.83 -10.76 1.35
CA MET A 296 5.37 -10.65 1.28
C MET A 296 4.77 -11.69 0.32
N ARG A 297 5.41 -11.94 -0.82
CA ARG A 297 4.95 -12.96 -1.77
C ARG A 297 5.08 -14.37 -1.20
N LEU A 298 6.17 -14.68 -0.49
CA LEU A 298 6.35 -15.97 0.18
C LEU A 298 5.34 -16.18 1.31
N ILE A 299 5.11 -15.18 2.17
CA ILE A 299 4.14 -15.23 3.27
C ILE A 299 2.72 -15.41 2.73
N HIS A 300 2.37 -14.70 1.65
CA HIS A 300 1.08 -14.89 1.01
C HIS A 300 0.91 -16.30 0.43
N GLN A 301 1.94 -16.81 -0.26
CA GLN A 301 1.93 -18.18 -0.78
C GLN A 301 1.74 -19.20 0.35
N GLN A 302 2.39 -19.00 1.51
CA GLN A 302 2.16 -19.82 2.71
C GLN A 302 0.74 -19.71 3.23
N THR A 303 0.17 -18.50 3.25
CA THR A 303 -1.21 -18.27 3.68
C THR A 303 -2.21 -19.02 2.80
N ILE A 304 -1.96 -19.09 1.48
CA ILE A 304 -2.72 -19.93 0.56
C ILE A 304 -2.56 -21.41 0.93
N TRP A 305 -1.35 -21.92 1.17
CA TRP A 305 -1.13 -23.31 1.58
C TRP A 305 -1.83 -23.68 2.90
N ILE A 306 -1.81 -22.77 3.87
CA ILE A 306 -2.45 -22.97 5.17
C ILE A 306 -3.97 -23.06 5.03
N SER A 307 -4.54 -22.29 4.10
CA SER A 307 -5.98 -22.22 3.88
C SER A 307 -6.49 -23.33 2.96
N ASN A 308 -5.71 -23.66 1.92
CA ASN A 308 -6.01 -24.72 0.96
C ASN A 308 -5.49 -26.06 1.49
N LYS A 309 -6.40 -26.94 1.91
CA LYS A 309 -6.07 -28.24 2.53
C LYS A 309 -5.39 -29.26 1.60
N THR A 310 -4.97 -28.90 0.39
CA THR A 310 -4.35 -29.79 -0.60
C THR A 310 -2.83 -29.81 -0.46
N PRO A 311 -2.22 -30.89 0.09
CA PRO A 311 -0.80 -30.91 0.45
C PRO A 311 0.16 -31.07 -0.75
N GLN A 312 -0.34 -31.32 -1.95
CA GLN A 312 0.49 -31.75 -3.09
C GLN A 312 1.43 -30.66 -3.64
N ASP A 313 1.19 -29.39 -3.32
CA ASP A 313 1.97 -28.25 -3.82
C ASP A 313 2.88 -27.60 -2.76
N ILE A 314 2.96 -28.16 -1.54
CA ILE A 314 3.79 -27.59 -0.47
C ILE A 314 5.22 -28.14 -0.61
N PRO A 315 6.24 -27.30 -0.86
CA PRO A 315 7.62 -27.75 -0.97
C PRO A 315 8.10 -28.29 0.39
N CYS A 316 9.14 -29.13 0.40
CA CYS A 316 9.67 -29.62 1.67
C CYS A 316 10.26 -28.45 2.51
N PRO A 317 10.29 -28.57 3.86
CA PRO A 317 10.76 -27.49 4.74
C PRO A 317 12.15 -26.94 4.39
N ALA A 318 13.05 -27.80 3.92
CA ALA A 318 14.40 -27.40 3.51
C ALA A 318 14.39 -26.48 2.28
N MET A 319 13.56 -26.77 1.28
CA MET A 319 13.40 -25.92 0.09
C MET A 319 12.80 -24.57 0.47
N LEU A 320 11.81 -24.55 1.38
CA LEU A 320 11.22 -23.28 1.83
C LEU A 320 12.25 -22.40 2.54
N ARG A 321 13.11 -22.98 3.40
CA ARG A 321 14.23 -22.24 4.02
C ARG A 321 15.11 -21.59 2.96
N THR A 322 15.48 -22.32 1.92
CA THR A 322 16.29 -21.78 0.81
C THR A 322 15.59 -20.62 0.09
N GLU A 323 14.27 -20.68 -0.13
CA GLU A 323 13.54 -19.56 -0.72
C GLU A 323 13.50 -18.33 0.20
N PHE A 324 13.37 -18.52 1.51
CA PHE A 324 13.47 -17.42 2.48
C PHE A 324 14.88 -16.83 2.56
N ASP A 325 15.94 -17.64 2.45
CA ASP A 325 17.33 -17.18 2.38
C ASP A 325 17.58 -16.35 1.11
N LYS A 326 17.02 -16.79 -0.01
CA LYS A 326 17.06 -16.06 -1.28
C LYS A 326 16.31 -14.74 -1.19
N ALA A 327 15.10 -14.73 -0.62
CA ALA A 327 14.31 -13.51 -0.39
C ALA A 327 15.08 -12.52 0.51
N ARG A 328 15.73 -13.03 1.57
CA ARG A 328 16.62 -12.25 2.43
C ARG A 328 17.77 -11.62 1.64
N GLY A 329 18.50 -12.40 0.86
CA GLY A 329 19.62 -11.92 0.04
C GLY A 329 19.18 -10.83 -0.96
N LEU A 330 18.11 -11.07 -1.71
CA LEU A 330 17.58 -10.11 -2.69
C LEU A 330 17.13 -8.80 -2.04
N THR A 331 16.47 -8.89 -0.88
CA THR A 331 16.01 -7.72 -0.12
C THR A 331 17.18 -6.85 0.33
N LEU A 332 18.23 -7.47 0.90
CA LEU A 332 19.42 -6.75 1.35
C LEU A 332 20.21 -6.14 0.18
N MET A 333 20.32 -6.85 -0.95
CA MET A 333 20.95 -6.33 -2.16
C MET A 333 20.21 -5.11 -2.72
N LYS A 334 18.88 -5.15 -2.73
CA LYS A 334 18.04 -4.02 -3.17
C LYS A 334 18.13 -2.82 -2.23
N ALA A 335 18.20 -3.06 -0.92
CA ALA A 335 18.43 -1.99 0.05
C ALA A 335 19.81 -1.36 -0.13
N ALA A 336 20.85 -2.15 -0.40
CA ALA A 336 22.21 -1.65 -0.59
C ALA A 336 22.38 -0.70 -1.79
N THR A 337 21.46 -0.71 -2.76
CA THR A 337 21.49 0.21 -3.91
C THR A 337 20.62 1.45 -3.73
N SER A 338 19.88 1.56 -2.63
CA SER A 338 18.95 2.66 -2.36
C SER A 338 19.61 3.75 -1.51
N ALA A 339 19.40 5.01 -1.91
CA ALA A 339 19.88 6.19 -1.18
C ALA A 339 19.23 6.38 0.21
N VAL A 340 18.16 5.64 0.51
CA VAL A 340 17.53 5.65 1.84
C VAL A 340 18.49 5.05 2.89
N PHE A 341 19.45 4.22 2.47
CA PHE A 341 20.36 3.49 3.33
C PHE A 341 21.79 4.05 3.33
N ASP A 342 21.92 5.38 3.15
CA ASP A 342 23.23 6.02 3.02
C ASP A 342 24.06 5.96 4.32
N ASP A 343 23.43 5.99 5.49
CA ASP A 343 24.13 5.85 6.78
C ASP A 343 24.17 4.41 7.30
N GLU A 344 25.18 4.11 8.12
CA GLU A 344 25.43 2.78 8.66
C GLU A 344 24.36 2.33 9.66
N PHE A 345 23.84 3.25 10.47
CA PHE A 345 22.84 2.93 11.49
C PHE A 345 21.53 2.47 10.85
N THR A 346 21.04 3.18 9.82
CA THR A 346 19.84 2.80 9.06
C THR A 346 20.03 1.47 8.34
N ARG A 347 21.23 1.20 7.80
CA ARG A 347 21.57 -0.11 7.21
C ARG A 347 21.48 -1.26 8.21
N LEU A 348 22.13 -1.12 9.37
CA LEU A 348 22.11 -2.13 10.44
C LEU A 348 20.68 -2.37 10.95
N THR A 349 19.95 -1.28 11.16
CA THR A 349 18.54 -1.27 11.54
C THR A 349 17.69 -2.10 10.56
N PHE A 350 17.86 -1.87 9.26
CA PHE A 350 17.13 -2.60 8.24
C PHE A 350 17.54 -4.07 8.12
N ILE A 351 18.83 -4.39 8.33
CA ILE A 351 19.28 -5.79 8.39
C ILE A 351 18.55 -6.54 9.51
N HIS A 352 18.46 -5.95 10.70
CA HIS A 352 17.73 -6.57 11.80
C HIS A 352 16.24 -6.75 11.48
N LEU A 353 15.62 -5.76 10.84
CA LEU A 353 14.22 -5.85 10.38
C LEU A 353 14.01 -7.02 9.41
N VAL A 354 14.93 -7.20 8.46
CA VAL A 354 14.88 -8.32 7.50
C VAL A 354 15.05 -9.66 8.21
N ASP A 355 15.97 -9.75 9.17
CA ASP A 355 16.22 -10.98 9.94
C ASP A 355 14.99 -11.41 10.75
N VAL A 356 14.32 -10.48 11.43
CA VAL A 356 13.12 -10.82 12.22
C VAL A 356 11.96 -11.26 11.33
N HIS A 357 11.77 -10.64 10.16
CA HIS A 357 10.73 -11.06 9.20
C HIS A 357 11.04 -12.43 8.57
N HIS A 358 12.32 -12.70 8.30
CA HIS A 358 12.76 -14.01 7.82
C HIS A 358 12.42 -15.11 8.83
N LEU A 359 12.80 -14.94 10.09
CA LEU A 359 12.58 -15.93 11.14
C LEU A 359 11.08 -16.10 11.47
N ALA A 360 10.34 -15.00 11.55
CA ALA A 360 8.88 -15.04 11.76
C ALA A 360 8.16 -15.71 10.58
N GLY A 361 8.58 -15.46 9.34
CA GLY A 361 8.07 -16.15 8.15
C GLY A 361 8.28 -17.67 8.21
N LEU A 362 9.45 -18.13 8.67
CA LEU A 362 9.71 -19.55 8.85
C LEU A 362 8.82 -20.17 9.94
N LEU A 363 8.69 -19.53 11.10
CA LEU A 363 7.81 -20.03 12.17
C LEU A 363 6.35 -20.09 11.73
N TYR A 364 5.87 -19.06 11.02
CA TYR A 364 4.53 -19.04 10.44
C TYR A 364 4.29 -20.25 9.53
N ALA A 365 5.25 -20.55 8.64
CA ALA A 365 5.17 -21.72 7.78
C ALA A 365 5.24 -23.05 8.55
N TYR A 366 6.14 -23.17 9.53
CA TYR A 366 6.30 -24.39 10.33
C TYR A 366 5.03 -24.72 11.11
N ARG A 367 4.42 -23.74 11.78
CA ARG A 367 3.15 -23.95 12.49
C ARG A 367 1.98 -24.20 11.54
N GLY A 368 1.84 -23.38 10.49
CA GLY A 368 0.66 -23.42 9.64
C GLY A 368 0.70 -24.50 8.57
N ALA A 369 1.73 -24.48 7.71
CA ALA A 369 1.80 -25.32 6.52
C ALA A 369 2.30 -26.74 6.85
N TYR A 370 3.31 -26.84 7.73
CA TYR A 370 3.95 -28.12 8.06
C TYR A 370 3.44 -28.75 9.35
N LYS A 371 2.69 -28.01 10.16
CA LYS A 371 2.11 -28.47 11.44
C LYS A 371 3.15 -28.99 12.42
N PHE A 372 4.33 -28.36 12.44
CA PHE A 372 5.34 -28.62 13.45
C PHE A 372 4.81 -28.19 14.83
N THR A 373 5.24 -28.92 15.85
CA THR A 373 4.86 -28.76 17.25
C THR A 373 6.03 -28.19 18.05
N SER A 374 5.78 -27.83 19.31
CA SER A 374 6.85 -27.46 20.25
C SER A 374 7.96 -28.52 20.41
N GLN A 375 7.72 -29.78 20.04
CA GLN A 375 8.69 -30.88 20.11
C GLN A 375 9.70 -30.88 18.95
N ASP A 376 9.40 -30.18 17.85
CA ASP A 376 10.27 -30.10 16.69
C ASP A 376 11.45 -29.15 16.94
N ALA A 377 12.67 -29.61 16.65
CA ALA A 377 13.90 -28.86 16.91
C ALA A 377 13.95 -27.55 16.12
N GLU A 378 13.40 -27.54 14.91
CA GLU A 378 13.25 -26.37 14.05
C GLU A 378 12.46 -25.25 14.75
N ILE A 379 11.33 -25.56 15.40
CA ILE A 379 10.52 -24.58 16.12
C ILE A 379 11.34 -23.96 17.26
N SER A 380 11.95 -24.81 18.09
CA SER A 380 12.76 -24.36 19.24
C SER A 380 13.94 -23.49 18.80
N HIS A 381 14.67 -23.91 17.76
CA HIS A 381 15.83 -23.19 17.25
C HIS A 381 15.46 -21.83 16.63
N THR A 382 14.46 -21.82 15.74
CA THR A 382 14.02 -20.57 15.07
C THR A 382 13.40 -19.60 16.06
N THR A 383 12.65 -20.09 17.06
CA THR A 383 12.11 -19.25 18.15
C THR A 383 13.24 -18.58 18.92
N LEU A 384 14.28 -19.33 19.34
CA LEU A 384 15.41 -18.77 20.07
C LEU A 384 16.10 -17.64 19.28
N GLN A 385 16.36 -17.88 17.99
CA GLN A 385 16.96 -16.88 17.11
C GLN A 385 16.07 -15.65 16.94
N LEU A 386 14.74 -15.83 16.80
CA LEU A 386 13.82 -14.72 16.64
C LEU A 386 13.83 -13.82 17.88
N PHE A 387 13.81 -14.40 19.08
CA PHE A 387 13.90 -13.63 20.32
C PHE A 387 15.23 -12.86 20.44
N GLU A 388 16.35 -13.48 20.07
CA GLU A 388 17.66 -12.80 20.03
C GLU A 388 17.64 -11.59 19.09
N LYS A 389 17.10 -11.76 17.87
CA LYS A 389 17.02 -10.68 16.89
C LYS A 389 16.04 -9.58 17.32
N LEU A 390 14.90 -9.92 17.91
CA LEU A 390 13.94 -8.95 18.44
C LEU A 390 14.53 -8.13 19.59
N GLN A 391 15.35 -8.74 20.45
CA GLN A 391 16.06 -8.01 21.51
C GLN A 391 17.02 -6.96 20.92
N ASN A 392 17.71 -7.27 19.83
CA ASN A 392 18.57 -6.30 19.14
C ASN A 392 17.77 -5.11 18.54
N CYS A 393 16.49 -5.32 18.20
CA CYS A 393 15.61 -4.25 17.72
C CYS A 393 14.98 -3.42 18.84
N SER A 394 14.95 -3.92 20.08
CA SER A 394 14.14 -3.34 21.17
C SER A 394 14.52 -1.92 21.58
N SER A 395 15.75 -1.50 21.30
CA SER A 395 16.25 -0.15 21.59
C SER A 395 16.04 0.85 20.44
N ASN A 396 15.44 0.42 19.31
CA ASN A 396 15.34 1.23 18.10
C ASN A 396 13.90 1.68 17.84
N ASP A 397 13.61 2.93 18.20
CA ASP A 397 12.29 3.55 18.03
C ASP A 397 11.82 3.55 16.58
N ALA A 398 12.73 3.68 15.61
CA ALA A 398 12.39 3.76 14.20
C ALA A 398 11.82 2.45 13.64
N LEU A 399 12.08 1.31 14.29
CA LEU A 399 11.58 0.00 13.85
C LEU A 399 10.25 -0.40 14.48
N ILE A 400 9.81 0.27 15.54
CA ILE A 400 8.93 -0.37 16.51
C ILE A 400 7.61 -0.87 15.90
N GLN A 401 6.99 -0.08 15.03
CA GLN A 401 5.74 -0.44 14.35
C GLN A 401 5.88 -1.54 13.31
N HIS A 402 7.10 -1.80 12.84
CA HIS A 402 7.39 -2.81 11.83
C HIS A 402 7.63 -4.17 12.45
N LEU A 403 7.75 -4.23 13.78
CA LEU A 403 7.93 -5.46 14.53
C LEU A 403 6.60 -6.10 14.94
N THR A 404 5.46 -5.46 14.65
CA THR A 404 4.12 -5.89 15.11
C THR A 404 3.81 -7.34 14.73
N TRP A 405 4.02 -7.70 13.47
CA TRP A 405 3.81 -9.06 12.97
C TRP A 405 4.88 -10.06 13.45
N PRO A 406 6.20 -9.77 13.36
CA PRO A 406 7.21 -10.65 13.94
C PRO A 406 7.06 -10.90 15.44
N VAL A 407 6.70 -9.87 16.22
CA VAL A 407 6.43 -9.98 17.67
C VAL A 407 5.18 -10.81 17.91
N PHE A 408 4.14 -10.69 17.08
CA PHE A 408 2.96 -11.55 17.17
C PHE A 408 3.35 -13.02 17.02
N ILE A 409 4.09 -13.35 15.95
CA ILE A 409 4.55 -14.73 15.69
C ILE A 409 5.47 -15.23 16.81
N ALA A 410 6.35 -14.39 17.35
CA ALA A 410 7.14 -14.78 18.53
C ALA A 410 6.23 -15.06 19.75
N GLY A 411 5.15 -14.29 19.90
CA GLY A 411 4.15 -14.42 20.96
C GLY A 411 3.38 -15.74 20.91
N THR A 412 3.11 -16.28 19.72
CA THR A 412 2.45 -17.58 19.58
C THR A 412 3.33 -18.74 20.06
N GLU A 413 4.64 -18.54 20.21
CA GLU A 413 5.60 -19.54 20.67
C GLU A 413 5.94 -19.42 22.18
N CYS A 414 5.12 -18.69 22.95
CA CYS A 414 5.37 -18.36 24.36
C CYS A 414 4.58 -19.20 25.37
N HIS A 415 3.98 -20.32 24.96
CA HIS A 415 3.32 -21.25 25.88
C HIS A 415 4.27 -21.66 27.01
N ASP A 416 3.74 -21.68 28.25
CA ASP A 416 4.43 -22.10 29.47
C ASP A 416 5.77 -21.38 29.79
N CYS A 417 6.03 -20.21 29.20
CA CYS A 417 7.26 -19.45 29.43
C CYS A 417 6.98 -17.99 29.83
N GLU A 418 6.77 -17.76 31.12
CA GLU A 418 6.46 -16.42 31.66
C GLU A 418 7.46 -15.34 31.26
N GLN A 419 8.75 -15.67 31.16
CA GLN A 419 9.78 -14.69 30.78
C GLN A 419 9.59 -14.20 29.34
N LYS A 420 9.27 -15.12 28.40
CA LYS A 420 8.97 -14.75 27.01
C LYS A 420 7.67 -13.98 26.92
N GLN A 421 6.62 -14.42 27.63
CA GLN A 421 5.32 -13.73 27.70
C GLN A 421 5.48 -12.28 28.17
N ARG A 422 6.21 -12.04 29.27
CA ARG A 422 6.53 -10.69 29.76
C ARG A 422 7.27 -9.84 28.73
N SER A 423 8.17 -10.45 27.94
CA SER A 423 8.91 -9.74 26.89
C SER A 423 7.98 -9.29 25.75
N ILE A 424 7.04 -10.16 25.34
CA ILE A 424 6.03 -9.86 24.31
C ILE A 424 5.10 -8.75 24.76
N LEU A 425 4.58 -8.83 26.00
CA LEU A 425 3.70 -7.80 26.57
C LEU A 425 4.42 -6.45 26.64
N LYS A 426 5.69 -6.44 27.03
CA LYS A 426 6.50 -5.22 27.04
C LYS A 426 6.64 -4.62 25.62
N TRP A 427 6.95 -5.43 24.61
CA TRP A 427 7.06 -4.93 23.24
C TRP A 427 5.76 -4.34 22.72
N TYR A 428 4.62 -4.98 22.94
CA TYR A 428 3.34 -4.38 22.53
C TYR A 428 3.01 -3.12 23.32
N SER A 429 3.29 -3.07 24.63
CA SER A 429 3.16 -1.85 25.41
C SER A 429 4.01 -0.71 24.84
N ASP A 430 5.26 -1.00 24.46
CA ASP A 430 6.15 -0.02 23.84
C ASP A 430 5.64 0.41 22.46
N ILE A 431 5.12 -0.52 21.64
CA ILE A 431 4.50 -0.23 20.34
C ILE A 431 3.32 0.73 20.53
N VAL A 432 2.34 0.37 21.38
CA VAL A 432 1.14 1.18 21.64
C VAL A 432 1.51 2.57 22.17
N SER A 433 2.49 2.64 23.08
CA SER A 433 2.97 3.90 23.65
C SER A 433 3.60 4.83 22.60
N LYS A 434 4.38 4.27 21.67
CA LYS A 434 5.11 5.07 20.65
C LYS A 434 4.27 5.41 19.42
N THR A 435 3.37 4.53 19.00
CA THR A 435 2.56 4.72 17.79
C THR A 435 1.16 5.27 18.07
N GLY A 436 0.67 5.14 19.31
CA GLY A 436 -0.71 5.45 19.67
C GLY A 436 -1.73 4.42 19.19
N PHE A 437 -1.32 3.33 18.55
CA PHE A 437 -2.23 2.37 17.92
C PHE A 437 -2.78 1.39 18.95
N ARG A 438 -4.06 1.53 19.28
CA ARG A 438 -4.75 0.79 20.34
C ARG A 438 -5.30 -0.55 19.88
N ASN A 439 -5.37 -0.83 18.58
CA ASN A 439 -5.77 -2.14 18.04
C ASN A 439 -4.90 -3.28 18.59
N TYR A 440 -3.62 -3.02 18.89
CA TYR A 440 -2.74 -4.04 19.46
C TYR A 440 -3.15 -4.53 20.86
N ASN A 441 -4.03 -3.82 21.57
CA ASN A 441 -4.62 -4.35 22.81
C ASN A 441 -5.48 -5.60 22.56
N VAL A 442 -6.11 -5.69 21.39
CA VAL A 442 -6.83 -6.91 20.95
C VAL A 442 -5.84 -8.05 20.72
N VAL A 443 -4.68 -7.74 20.13
CA VAL A 443 -3.60 -8.73 19.93
C VAL A 443 -3.03 -9.23 21.25
N ILE A 444 -2.79 -8.34 22.22
CA ILE A 444 -2.36 -8.71 23.57
C ILE A 444 -3.40 -9.65 24.21
N SER A 445 -4.68 -9.27 24.17
CA SER A 445 -5.76 -10.07 24.75
C SER A 445 -5.84 -11.46 24.12
N PHE A 446 -5.63 -11.56 22.80
CA PHE A 446 -5.58 -12.82 22.08
C PHE A 446 -4.42 -13.70 22.56
N LEU A 447 -3.22 -13.14 22.67
CA LEU A 447 -2.04 -13.88 23.13
C LEU A 447 -2.19 -14.36 24.58
N GLU A 448 -2.74 -13.54 25.47
CA GLU A 448 -3.00 -13.93 26.86
C GLU A 448 -4.02 -15.06 26.99
N GLU A 449 -5.01 -15.12 26.09
CA GLU A 449 -5.96 -16.23 26.03
C GLU A 449 -5.29 -17.48 25.43
N LEU A 450 -4.50 -17.31 24.36
CA LEU A 450 -3.74 -18.38 23.72
C LEU A 450 -2.81 -19.07 24.72
N TRP A 451 -2.08 -18.32 25.55
CA TRP A 451 -1.17 -18.89 26.54
C TRP A 451 -1.87 -19.69 27.64
N LYS A 452 -3.18 -19.49 27.85
CA LYS A 452 -4.00 -20.26 28.78
C LYS A 452 -4.63 -21.49 28.11
N ASP A 453 -4.75 -21.47 26.80
CA ASP A 453 -5.23 -22.61 26.02
C ASP A 453 -4.17 -23.73 26.00
N LYS A 454 -4.64 -24.97 26.05
CA LYS A 454 -3.82 -26.17 25.89
C LYS A 454 -3.54 -26.48 24.42
N SER A 455 -4.31 -25.90 23.50
CA SER A 455 -4.10 -26.00 22.06
C SER A 455 -2.99 -25.05 21.62
N GLU A 456 -1.91 -25.59 21.05
CA GLU A 456 -0.87 -24.77 20.38
C GLU A 456 -1.32 -24.23 19.00
N ASN A 457 -2.56 -24.49 18.59
CA ASN A 457 -3.07 -24.11 17.27
C ASN A 457 -3.70 -22.71 17.28
N TRP A 458 -2.85 -21.69 17.31
CA TRP A 458 -3.27 -20.30 17.29
C TRP A 458 -4.06 -19.91 16.03
N LEU A 459 -3.83 -20.57 14.88
CA LEU A 459 -4.53 -20.28 13.62
C LEU A 459 -6.02 -20.58 13.70
N GLU A 460 -6.39 -21.72 14.31
CA GLU A 460 -7.80 -22.06 14.50
C GLU A 460 -8.46 -21.21 15.58
N MET A 461 -7.70 -20.82 16.61
CA MET A 461 -8.16 -19.88 17.63
C MET A 461 -8.44 -18.49 17.03
N ALA A 462 -7.54 -17.97 16.18
CA ALA A 462 -7.71 -16.70 15.47
C ALA A 462 -8.97 -16.71 14.60
N LYS A 463 -9.22 -17.80 13.85
CA LYS A 463 -10.47 -17.97 13.09
C LYS A 463 -11.71 -18.00 13.98
N SER A 464 -11.61 -18.55 15.20
CA SER A 464 -12.72 -18.51 16.16
C SER A 464 -13.00 -17.09 16.63
N TRP A 465 -11.96 -16.35 17.01
CA TRP A 465 -12.05 -14.95 17.39
C TRP A 465 -12.65 -14.07 16.28
N GLU A 466 -12.24 -14.30 15.03
CA GLU A 466 -12.86 -13.65 13.88
C GLU A 466 -14.37 -13.94 13.81
N ARG A 467 -14.80 -15.20 13.92
CA ARG A 467 -16.23 -15.56 13.91
C ARG A 467 -17.03 -14.89 15.04
N ASP A 468 -16.37 -14.62 16.17
CA ASP A 468 -16.96 -13.93 17.33
C ASP A 468 -16.92 -12.40 17.21
N GLY A 469 -16.56 -11.86 16.03
CA GLY A 469 -16.54 -10.44 15.75
C GLY A 469 -15.31 -9.71 16.30
N LYS A 470 -14.23 -10.42 16.62
CA LYS A 470 -12.97 -9.88 17.12
C LYS A 470 -11.83 -10.13 16.11
N PRO A 471 -11.85 -9.48 14.94
CA PRO A 471 -10.80 -9.69 13.94
C PRO A 471 -9.44 -9.22 14.47
N LEU A 472 -8.42 -10.04 14.26
CA LEU A 472 -7.08 -9.81 14.78
C LEU A 472 -6.21 -9.09 13.75
N LEU A 473 -5.87 -7.83 14.01
CA LEU A 473 -4.93 -7.07 13.18
C LEU A 473 -3.56 -6.97 13.86
N ALA A 474 -2.66 -7.88 13.51
CA ALA A 474 -1.29 -7.91 14.01
C ALA A 474 -0.27 -7.25 13.05
N VAL A 475 -0.69 -6.26 12.26
CA VAL A 475 0.16 -5.49 11.36
C VAL A 475 -0.02 -4.00 11.57
#